data_AF-A0A7Y9EYL6-F1
#
_entry.id   AF-A0A7Y9EYL6-F1
#
_cell.length_a   1.000
_cell.length_b   1.000
_cell.length_c   1.000
_cell.angle_alpha   90.00
_cell.angle_beta   90.00
_cell.angle_gamma   90.00
#
_symmetry.space_group_name_H-M   'P 1'
#
loop_
_entity.id
_entity.type
_entity.pdbx_description
1 polymer ?
#
loop_
_entity_poly.entity_id
_entity_poly.type
_entity_poly.pdbx_seq_one_letter_code
_entity_poly.pdbx_strand_id
1 'polypeptide(L)'
;MAASNERIREVVEAYVSLIAGGTAAEIVDLFAEGATVEDPVGSAVRTTREEIAAFYGTLEGLQQETRLIDCRIAAGEAAFLFEVRTITDGGTFTLAPIDVMTFDDEGRITTMRAFWSDTDMSVG
;
A
#
# COMPACT_ATOMS: atom_id res chain seq x y z
N MET A 1 10.98 20.52 -3.02
CA MET A 1 10.65 20.24 -4.44
C MET A 1 10.12 18.84 -4.48
N ALA A 2 8.90 18.64 -4.99
CA ALA A 2 8.31 17.30 -5.05
C ALA A 2 9.26 16.28 -5.70
N ALA A 3 9.28 15.05 -5.18
CA ALA A 3 10.02 13.94 -5.80
C ALA A 3 9.62 13.76 -7.28
N SER A 4 10.55 13.24 -8.09
CA SER A 4 10.27 13.00 -9.51
C SER A 4 9.21 11.91 -9.70
N ASN A 5 8.50 11.96 -10.83
CA ASN A 5 7.51 10.96 -11.16
C ASN A 5 8.12 9.56 -11.27
N GLU A 6 9.35 9.45 -11.80
CA GLU A 6 10.07 8.18 -11.86
C GLU A 6 10.37 7.64 -10.46
N ARG A 7 10.81 8.50 -9.53
CA ARG A 7 11.11 8.09 -8.16
C ARG A 7 9.86 7.60 -7.44
N ILE A 8 8.75 8.32 -7.58
CA ILE A 8 7.46 7.91 -7.00
C ILE A 8 7.00 6.58 -7.60
N ARG A 9 7.20 6.37 -8.92
CA ARG A 9 6.86 5.12 -9.58
C ARG A 9 7.61 3.93 -8.99
N GLU A 10 8.92 4.07 -8.78
CA GLU A 10 9.75 3.04 -8.13
C GLU A 10 9.23 2.69 -6.74
N VAL A 11 8.83 3.69 -5.95
CA VAL A 11 8.33 3.49 -4.58
C VAL A 11 6.96 2.80 -4.59
N VAL A 12 6.05 3.16 -5.52
CA VAL A 12 4.77 2.47 -5.70
C VAL A 12 4.98 1.00 -6.09
N GLU A 13 5.90 0.72 -7.02
CA GLU A 13 6.21 -0.66 -7.43
C GLU A 13 6.84 -1.46 -6.28
N ALA A 14 7.76 -0.85 -5.52
CA ALA A 14 8.34 -1.46 -4.33
C ALA A 14 7.27 -1.75 -3.27
N TYR A 15 6.37 -0.80 -3.01
CA TYR A 15 5.26 -0.96 -2.07
C TYR A 15 4.37 -2.16 -2.45
N VAL A 16 3.90 -2.22 -3.71
CA VAL A 16 3.06 -3.32 -4.19
C VAL A 16 3.79 -4.66 -4.13
N SER A 17 5.09 -4.68 -4.44
CA SER A 17 5.90 -5.91 -4.34
C SER A 17 6.09 -6.37 -2.90
N LEU A 18 6.28 -5.44 -1.95
CA LEU A 18 6.48 -5.77 -0.55
C LEU A 18 5.18 -6.25 0.12
N ILE A 19 4.00 -5.82 -0.33
CA ILE A 19 2.73 -6.41 0.12
C ILE A 19 2.69 -7.92 -0.19
N ALA A 20 3.26 -8.37 -1.31
CA ALA A 20 3.20 -9.79 -1.68
C ALA A 20 4.08 -10.70 -0.82
N GLY A 21 5.22 -10.20 -0.33
CA GLY A 21 6.22 -11.07 0.32
C GLY A 21 7.34 -10.37 1.05
N GLY A 22 7.22 -9.06 1.28
CA GLY A 22 8.12 -8.30 2.14
C GLY A 22 7.73 -8.41 3.61
N THR A 23 8.60 -7.86 4.45
CA THR A 23 8.36 -7.67 5.87
C THR A 23 7.68 -6.32 6.13
N ALA A 24 6.98 -6.22 7.25
CA ALA A 24 6.43 -4.97 7.76
C ALA A 24 7.51 -3.91 7.93
N ALA A 25 8.73 -4.30 8.34
CA ALA A 25 9.86 -3.38 8.46
C ALA A 25 10.25 -2.78 7.10
N GLU A 26 10.36 -3.60 6.05
CA GLU A 26 10.68 -3.13 4.70
C GLU A 26 9.58 -2.23 4.13
N ILE A 27 8.30 -2.54 4.39
CA ILE A 27 7.18 -1.68 3.96
C ILE A 27 7.26 -0.34 4.69
N VAL A 28 7.45 -0.35 6.00
CA VAL A 28 7.49 0.85 6.85
C VAL A 28 8.70 1.73 6.52
N ASP A 29 9.79 1.16 5.99
CA ASP A 29 10.95 1.92 5.52
C ASP A 29 10.66 2.78 4.27
N LEU A 30 9.55 2.54 3.58
CA LEU A 30 9.06 3.42 2.51
C LEU A 30 8.38 4.69 3.05
N PHE A 31 8.00 4.72 4.34
CA PHE A 31 7.23 5.81 4.93
C PHE A 31 8.13 6.87 5.56
N ALA A 32 7.73 8.13 5.44
CA ALA A 32 8.34 9.26 6.12
C ALA A 32 8.04 9.23 7.63
N GLU A 33 8.84 9.95 8.42
CA GLU A 33 8.50 10.21 9.81
C GLU A 33 7.17 10.97 9.91
N GLY A 34 6.27 10.52 10.78
CA GLY A 34 4.94 11.10 10.95
C GLY A 34 3.95 10.78 9.82
N ALA A 35 4.27 9.81 8.96
CA ALA A 35 3.34 9.40 7.91
C ALA A 35 2.06 8.76 8.46
N THR A 36 1.00 8.78 7.65
CA THR A 36 -0.31 8.23 8.05
C THR A 36 -0.81 7.16 7.09
N VAL A 37 -1.51 6.15 7.62
CA VAL A 37 -2.18 5.09 6.85
C VAL A 37 -3.65 5.02 7.21
N GLU A 38 -4.52 5.11 6.21
CA GLU A 38 -5.97 4.93 6.32
C GLU A 38 -6.41 3.79 5.38
N ASP A 39 -6.67 2.60 5.94
CA ASP A 39 -6.96 1.39 5.17
C ASP A 39 -8.01 0.52 5.89
N PRO A 40 -9.23 0.39 5.33
CA PRO A 40 -9.77 1.19 4.22
C PRO A 40 -10.06 2.64 4.64
N VAL A 41 -10.29 3.52 3.65
CA VAL A 41 -10.82 4.88 3.91
C VAL A 41 -12.13 4.83 4.70
N GLY A 42 -12.25 5.66 5.74
CA GLY A 42 -13.34 5.65 6.72
C GLY A 42 -13.02 4.87 8.01
N SER A 43 -11.88 4.19 8.06
CA SER A 43 -11.35 3.54 9.28
C SER A 43 -10.56 4.53 10.17
N ALA A 44 -10.07 4.03 11.31
CA ALA A 44 -9.18 4.80 12.16
C ALA A 44 -7.82 4.99 11.46
N VAL A 45 -7.37 6.24 11.39
CA VAL A 45 -6.08 6.59 10.80
C VAL A 45 -4.95 6.16 11.74
N ARG A 46 -3.98 5.42 11.20
CA ARG A 46 -2.72 5.06 11.87
C ARG A 46 -1.75 6.22 11.68
N THR A 47 -1.15 6.69 12.76
CA THR A 47 -0.36 7.94 12.80
C THR A 47 1.05 7.76 13.33
N THR A 48 1.39 6.57 13.84
CA THR A 48 2.74 6.26 14.29
C THR A 48 3.37 5.16 13.46
N ARG A 49 4.71 5.15 13.43
CA ARG A 49 5.49 4.10 12.76
C ARG A 49 5.16 2.72 13.32
N GLU A 50 4.93 2.61 14.62
CA GLU A 50 4.59 1.37 15.31
C GLU A 50 3.20 0.87 14.91
N GLU A 51 2.20 1.77 14.79
CA GLU A 51 0.85 1.40 14.34
C GLU A 51 0.87 0.92 12.89
N ILE A 52 1.66 1.56 12.03
CA ILE A 52 1.82 1.17 10.62
C ILE A 52 2.56 -0.19 10.54
N ALA A 53 3.62 -0.38 11.31
CA ALA A 53 4.33 -1.66 11.37
C ALA A 53 3.44 -2.79 11.89
N ALA A 54 2.68 -2.55 12.95
CA ALA A 54 1.73 -3.53 13.48
C ALA A 54 0.66 -3.91 12.45
N PHE A 55 0.19 -2.96 11.64
CA PHE A 55 -0.76 -3.21 10.57
C PHE A 55 -0.18 -4.12 9.49
N TYR A 56 0.96 -3.77 8.89
CA TYR A 56 1.58 -4.61 7.86
C TYR A 56 2.08 -5.95 8.43
N GLY A 57 2.39 -6.01 9.73
CA GLY A 57 2.71 -7.26 10.42
C GLY A 57 1.57 -8.29 10.40
N THR A 58 0.32 -7.85 10.17
CA THR A 58 -0.81 -8.78 9.99
C THR A 58 -0.81 -9.49 8.63
N LEU A 59 -0.06 -8.95 7.66
CA LEU A 59 0.10 -9.53 6.32
C LEU A 59 1.34 -10.44 6.24
N GLU A 60 2.30 -10.29 7.15
CA GLU A 60 3.51 -11.11 7.16
C GLU A 60 3.20 -12.61 7.25
N GLY A 61 3.83 -13.39 6.38
CA GLY A 61 3.67 -14.83 6.33
C GLY A 61 2.40 -15.32 5.63
N LEU A 62 1.51 -14.42 5.20
CA LEU A 62 0.44 -14.78 4.27
C LEU A 62 1.05 -15.09 2.90
N GLN A 63 0.50 -16.10 2.22
CA GLN A 63 0.84 -16.35 0.83
C GLN A 63 0.06 -15.36 -0.05
N GLN A 64 0.74 -14.34 -0.55
CA GLN A 64 0.13 -13.29 -1.35
C GLN A 64 0.78 -13.16 -2.73
N GLU A 65 -0.04 -12.84 -3.72
CA GLU A 65 0.40 -12.41 -5.05
C GLU A 65 -0.16 -11.02 -5.32
N THR A 66 0.68 -10.09 -5.77
CA THR A 66 0.23 -8.75 -6.12
C THR A 66 0.48 -8.42 -7.58
N ARG A 67 -0.37 -7.55 -8.13
CA ARG A 67 -0.23 -7.04 -9.50
C ARG A 67 -0.63 -5.59 -9.57
N LEU A 68 0.32 -4.72 -9.89
CA LEU A 68 0.02 -3.33 -10.23
C LEU A 68 -0.66 -3.26 -11.61
N ILE A 69 -1.89 -2.76 -11.65
CA ILE A 69 -2.70 -2.69 -12.87
C ILE A 69 -2.49 -1.35 -13.56
N ASP A 70 -2.58 -0.25 -12.81
CA ASP A 70 -2.50 1.10 -13.36
C ASP A 70 -2.03 2.11 -12.31
N CYS A 71 -1.43 3.22 -12.74
CA CYS A 71 -0.84 4.21 -11.85
C CYS A 71 -0.75 5.58 -12.54
N ARG A 72 -1.29 6.62 -11.89
CA ARG A 72 -1.09 8.02 -12.26
C ARG A 72 -0.23 8.69 -11.21
N ILE A 73 0.71 9.52 -11.67
CA ILE A 73 1.61 10.27 -10.80
C ILE A 73 1.62 11.73 -11.25
N ALA A 74 1.38 12.64 -10.32
CA ALA A 74 1.42 14.08 -10.56
C ALA A 74 1.70 14.85 -9.27
N ALA A 75 2.53 15.89 -9.37
CA ALA A 75 2.74 16.89 -8.30
C ALA A 75 3.14 16.31 -6.92
N GLY A 76 3.87 15.20 -6.87
CA GLY A 76 4.27 14.57 -5.60
C GLY A 76 3.23 13.59 -5.04
N GLU A 77 2.24 13.20 -5.82
CA GLU A 77 1.18 12.27 -5.44
C GLU A 77 1.02 11.16 -6.47
N ALA A 78 0.54 10.01 -6.02
CA ALA A 78 0.20 8.87 -6.87
C ALA A 78 -1.20 8.34 -6.54
N ALA A 79 -1.92 7.92 -7.57
CA ALA A 79 -3.15 7.14 -7.45
C ALA A 79 -3.02 5.88 -8.32
N PHE A 80 -3.19 4.70 -7.74
CA PHE A 80 -2.92 3.45 -8.43
C PHE A 80 -3.89 2.34 -8.05
N LEU A 81 -4.25 1.53 -9.06
CA LEU A 81 -5.06 0.33 -8.92
C LEU A 81 -4.13 -0.88 -8.96
N PHE A 82 -4.26 -1.77 -7.99
CA PHE A 82 -3.54 -3.03 -7.96
C PHE A 82 -4.45 -4.13 -7.43
N GLU A 83 -4.06 -5.38 -7.66
CA GLU A 83 -4.73 -6.55 -7.08
C GLU A 83 -3.82 -7.18 -6.03
N VAL A 84 -4.44 -7.65 -4.95
CA VAL A 84 -3.84 -8.50 -3.93
C VAL A 84 -4.64 -9.80 -3.89
N ARG A 85 -3.98 -10.92 -4.19
CA ARG A 85 -4.55 -12.26 -4.06
C ARG A 85 -3.94 -12.93 -2.84
N THR A 86 -4.75 -13.20 -1.82
CA THR A 86 -4.35 -13.94 -0.63
C THR A 86 -4.81 -15.39 -0.75
N ILE A 87 -3.85 -16.31 -0.73
CA ILE A 87 -4.06 -17.74 -0.94
C ILE A 87 -4.10 -18.43 0.42
N THR A 88 -5.18 -19.19 0.66
CA THR A 88 -5.38 -19.96 1.90
C THR A 88 -5.85 -21.39 1.57
N ASP A 89 -5.81 -22.28 2.55
CA ASP A 89 -6.35 -23.64 2.39
C ASP A 89 -7.85 -23.66 2.01
N GLY A 90 -8.58 -22.59 2.33
CA GLY A 90 -10.02 -22.45 2.10
C GLY A 90 -10.42 -21.81 0.77
N GLY A 91 -9.45 -21.36 -0.05
CA GLY A 91 -9.69 -20.66 -1.31
C GLY A 91 -8.80 -19.43 -1.49
N THR A 92 -9.00 -18.72 -2.60
CA THR A 92 -8.27 -17.47 -2.89
C THR A 92 -9.17 -16.25 -2.70
N PHE A 93 -8.73 -15.31 -1.88
CA PHE A 93 -9.37 -14.00 -1.72
C PHE A 93 -8.65 -13.00 -2.62
N THR A 94 -9.39 -12.23 -3.41
CA THR A 94 -8.83 -11.17 -4.25
C THR A 94 -9.45 -9.83 -3.88
N LEU A 95 -8.61 -8.85 -3.57
CA LEU A 95 -8.98 -7.45 -3.33
C LEU A 95 -8.30 -6.57 -4.38
N ALA A 96 -9.00 -5.57 -4.90
CA ALA A 96 -8.46 -4.64 -5.89
C ALA A 96 -8.64 -3.17 -5.45
N PRO A 97 -7.83 -2.66 -4.51
CA PRO A 97 -7.99 -1.30 -4.01
C PRO A 97 -7.42 -0.27 -4.98
N ILE A 98 -7.93 0.97 -4.88
CA ILE A 98 -7.25 2.14 -5.42
C ILE A 98 -6.56 2.85 -4.26
N ASP A 99 -5.24 2.84 -4.25
CA ASP A 99 -4.47 3.57 -3.25
C ASP A 99 -4.14 4.97 -3.76
N VAL A 100 -4.27 5.95 -2.88
CA VAL A 100 -3.82 7.32 -3.09
C VAL A 100 -2.75 7.64 -2.06
N MET A 101 -1.58 8.05 -2.55
CA MET A 101 -0.41 8.35 -1.72
C MET A 101 0.17 9.73 -2.03
N THR A 102 0.67 10.38 -0.99
CA THR A 102 1.49 11.59 -1.10
C THR A 102 2.93 11.29 -0.71
N PHE A 103 3.89 12.01 -1.27
CA PHE A 103 5.32 11.75 -1.08
C PHE A 103 6.07 13.01 -0.64
N ASP A 104 7.10 12.84 0.21
CA ASP A 104 8.04 13.92 0.53
C ASP A 104 9.03 14.17 -0.64
N ASP A 105 9.91 15.17 -0.47
CA ASP A 105 10.92 15.54 -1.46
C ASP A 105 11.94 14.40 -1.74
N GLU A 106 12.08 13.42 -0.85
CA GLU A 106 12.96 12.25 -0.98
C GLU A 106 12.23 11.02 -1.58
N GLY A 107 10.92 11.14 -1.81
CA GLY A 107 10.07 10.06 -2.31
C GLY A 107 9.59 9.10 -1.24
N ARG A 108 9.65 9.45 0.06
CA ARG A 108 9.02 8.65 1.12
C ARG A 108 7.53 8.94 1.20
N ILE A 109 6.73 7.92 1.49
CA ILE A 109 5.28 8.02 1.62
C ILE A 109 4.93 8.84 2.86
N THR A 110 4.17 9.92 2.71
CA THR A 110 3.71 10.78 3.81
C THR A 110 2.25 10.50 4.18
N THR A 111 1.43 10.14 3.21
CA THR A 111 0.07 9.62 3.45
C THR A 111 -0.20 8.45 2.52
N MET A 112 -0.94 7.47 2.99
CA MET A 112 -1.48 6.36 2.22
C MET A 112 -2.96 6.21 2.59
N ARG A 113 -3.82 6.16 1.58
CA ARG A 113 -5.26 5.98 1.72
C ARG A 113 -5.73 4.93 0.73
N ALA A 114 -6.27 3.82 1.23
CA ALA A 114 -6.75 2.72 0.42
C ALA A 114 -8.26 2.81 0.21
N PHE A 115 -8.68 3.05 -1.03
CA PHE A 115 -10.09 3.12 -1.40
C PHE A 115 -10.57 1.73 -1.86
N TRP A 116 -11.29 1.06 -0.95
CA TRP A 116 -11.99 -0.18 -1.22
C TRP A 116 -13.09 -0.40 -0.16
N SER A 117 -13.96 -1.36 -0.43
CA SER A 117 -15.01 -1.83 0.47
C SER A 117 -15.26 -3.33 0.26
N ASP A 118 -16.14 -3.93 1.05
CA ASP A 118 -16.48 -5.35 0.93
C ASP A 118 -16.98 -5.75 -0.48
N THR A 119 -17.53 -4.81 -1.25
CA THR A 119 -17.98 -5.08 -2.63
C THR A 119 -16.84 -5.24 -3.64
N ASP A 120 -15.65 -4.77 -3.29
CA ASP A 120 -14.45 -4.84 -4.13
C ASP A 120 -13.62 -6.11 -3.82
N MET A 121 -14.10 -6.92 -2.88
CA MET A 121 -13.50 -8.20 -2.50
C MET A 121 -14.25 -9.36 -3.17
N SER A 122 -13.49 -10.30 -3.72
CA SER A 122 -14.03 -11.50 -4.36
C SER A 122 -13.36 -12.77 -3.83
N VAL A 123 -14.12 -13.86 -3.81
CA VAL A 123 -13.65 -15.20 -3.41
C VAL A 123 -13.66 -16.08 -4.66
N GLY A 124 -12.53 -16.74 -4.93
CA GLY A 124 -12.33 -17.66 -6.04
C GLY A 124 -11.82 -19.02 -5.61
#